data_AF-A0A3D5HDI2-F1
#
_entry.id   AF-A0A3D5HDI2-F1
#
_cell.length_a   1.000
_cell.length_b   1.000
_cell.length_c   1.000
_cell.angle_alpha   90.00
_cell.angle_beta   90.00
_cell.angle_gamma   90.00
#
_symmetry.space_group_name_H-M   'P 1'
#
loop_
_entity.id
_entity.type
_entity.pdbx_description
1 polymer ?
#
loop_
_entity_poly.entity_id
_entity_poly.type
_entity_poly.pdbx_seq_one_letter_code
_entity_poly.pdbx_strand_id
1 'polypeptide(L)'
;MLILTALRHPVMLPAVYIFFLILLLTLPEKAPTPYFPNYYLPLVMQQEILPSVAEELIALDSPARSGRPLEILQFPQNMSSVQLLQNVTNKHKSYFEMKNDQHINASMRRVFLSFIQFESISRLRFNRGTGRLISHRDLVDLADHFIDSRWYREALKRNSSNNSYGFSEERLLRVLISIQAAAHFFEVPYPALFCLFFQESKFDFLANSSTGAKGIGQLTTIALREVRRLRDFSSKELLIQRTAVHLNQVYSDPQIQIWLQNLGFNLDLPIISPIPENIEFTQLTSEFMREVGKELVKNGHSYGENTGLLWFLSKKIRRGRILPARYSAMHKVFSTMLAEQFASSSSSTYNIETNVLASTLLFSHYYRYQWRKNKKIFELSAEARVILATAAYNHGQSGMRRFLINLSHEFPMLNFKTLSAKKLRILFTTRRLSRALQRPFYKIREASRHVRHIMNCAEKSPLLS
;
A
#
# COMPACT_ATOMS: atom_id res chain seq x y z
N MET A 1 24.84 -26.64 -37.95
CA MET A 1 25.45 -27.50 -36.90
C MET A 1 26.52 -26.77 -36.07
N LEU A 2 27.36 -25.92 -36.67
CA LEU A 2 28.40 -25.10 -35.99
C LEU A 2 27.88 -24.10 -34.93
N ILE A 3 26.69 -23.52 -35.12
CA ILE A 3 26.10 -22.57 -34.16
C ILE A 3 25.67 -23.29 -32.86
N LEU A 4 25.17 -24.52 -32.97
CA LEU A 4 24.75 -25.32 -31.81
C LEU A 4 25.93 -25.87 -30.99
N THR A 5 27.09 -26.11 -31.61
CA THR A 5 28.31 -26.51 -30.91
C THR A 5 29.01 -25.34 -30.22
N ALA A 6 29.00 -24.14 -30.82
CA ALA A 6 29.53 -22.92 -30.17
C ALA A 6 28.72 -22.51 -28.91
N LEU A 7 27.41 -22.76 -28.90
CA LEU A 7 26.53 -22.52 -27.75
C LEU A 7 26.74 -23.49 -26.57
N ARG A 8 27.41 -24.63 -26.76
CA ARG A 8 27.67 -25.60 -25.67
C ARG A 8 28.88 -25.24 -24.81
N HIS A 9 29.65 -24.21 -25.16
CA HIS A 9 30.75 -23.74 -24.32
C HIS A 9 30.22 -22.97 -23.10
N PRO A 10 30.66 -23.31 -21.87
CA PRO A 10 30.15 -22.70 -20.63
C PRO A 10 30.41 -21.19 -20.51
N VAL A 11 31.28 -20.63 -21.35
CA VAL A 11 31.58 -19.19 -21.42
C VAL A 11 30.75 -18.46 -22.49
N MET A 12 30.33 -19.17 -23.56
CA MET A 12 29.51 -18.60 -24.64
C MET A 12 28.04 -18.46 -24.23
N LEU A 13 27.49 -19.41 -23.46
CA LEU A 13 26.09 -19.37 -23.03
C LEU A 13 25.76 -18.12 -22.18
N PRO A 14 26.59 -17.70 -21.20
CA PRO A 14 26.39 -16.45 -20.46
C PRO A 14 26.53 -15.20 -21.35
N ALA A 15 27.47 -15.20 -22.29
CA ALA A 15 27.71 -14.07 -23.18
C ALA A 15 26.54 -13.87 -24.15
N VAL A 16 26.04 -14.95 -24.75
CA VAL A 16 24.84 -14.94 -25.60
C VAL A 16 23.61 -14.53 -24.80
N TYR A 17 23.44 -15.02 -23.58
CA TYR A 17 22.34 -14.61 -22.70
C TYR A 17 22.40 -13.10 -22.38
N ILE A 18 23.58 -12.56 -22.05
CA ILE A 18 23.75 -11.12 -21.81
C ILE A 18 23.44 -10.31 -23.08
N PHE A 19 23.90 -10.78 -24.24
CA PHE A 19 23.64 -10.12 -25.52
C PHE A 19 22.15 -10.10 -25.87
N PHE A 20 21.44 -11.22 -25.74
CA PHE A 20 19.99 -11.28 -25.91
C PHE A 20 19.26 -10.37 -24.91
N LEU A 21 19.73 -10.32 -23.66
CA LEU A 21 19.14 -9.45 -22.66
C LEU A 21 19.35 -7.97 -23.00
N ILE A 22 20.55 -7.59 -23.47
CA ILE A 22 20.83 -6.22 -23.95
C ILE A 22 19.86 -5.88 -25.08
N LEU A 23 19.72 -6.74 -26.09
CA LEU A 23 18.80 -6.53 -27.20
C LEU A 23 17.36 -6.33 -26.71
N LEU A 24 16.90 -7.17 -25.78
CA LEU A 24 15.54 -7.10 -25.23
C LEU A 24 15.31 -5.84 -24.38
N LEU A 25 16.36 -5.32 -23.74
CA LEU A 25 16.31 -4.09 -22.95
C LEU A 25 16.39 -2.82 -23.83
N THR A 26 17.09 -2.86 -24.96
CA THR A 26 17.27 -1.73 -25.89
C THR A 26 16.15 -1.61 -26.91
N LEU A 27 15.45 -2.70 -27.23
CA LEU A 27 14.29 -2.65 -28.12
C LEU A 27 13.20 -1.73 -27.52
N PRO A 28 12.70 -0.73 -28.27
CA PRO A 28 11.55 0.04 -27.84
C PRO A 28 10.36 -0.92 -27.68
N GLU A 29 9.67 -0.84 -26.54
CA GLU A 29 8.38 -1.52 -26.41
C GLU A 29 7.46 -0.88 -27.46
N LYS A 30 6.77 -1.70 -28.27
CA LYS A 30 5.77 -1.19 -29.22
C LYS A 30 4.89 -0.23 -28.44
N ALA A 31 4.89 1.04 -28.86
CA ALA A 31 4.10 2.05 -28.19
C ALA A 31 2.66 1.52 -28.09
N PRO A 32 2.02 1.52 -26.91
CA PRO A 32 0.57 1.45 -26.91
C PRO A 32 0.08 2.59 -27.80
N THR A 33 -0.95 2.31 -28.61
CA THR A 33 -1.56 3.29 -29.50
C THR A 33 -1.64 4.64 -28.80
N PRO A 34 -1.04 5.70 -29.37
CA PRO A 34 -1.20 7.03 -28.80
C PRO A 34 -2.70 7.30 -28.73
N TYR A 35 -3.20 7.47 -27.51
CA TYR A 35 -4.55 7.97 -27.34
C TYR A 35 -4.53 9.40 -27.91
N PHE A 36 -5.17 9.58 -29.07
CA PHE A 36 -5.37 10.87 -29.69
C PHE A 36 -6.13 11.77 -28.72
N PRO A 37 -5.57 12.91 -28.27
CA PRO A 37 -6.39 14.00 -27.80
C PRO A 37 -6.90 14.70 -29.06
N ASN A 38 -8.11 14.37 -29.52
CA ASN A 38 -8.83 15.32 -30.36
C ASN A 38 -9.10 16.54 -29.48
N TYR A 39 -8.35 17.62 -29.69
CA TYR A 39 -8.85 18.86 -30.31
C TYR A 39 -7.66 19.79 -30.62
N TYR A 40 -7.75 20.41 -31.79
CA TYR A 40 -6.80 21.34 -32.40
C TYR A 40 -6.68 22.69 -31.66
N LEU A 41 -5.58 23.40 -31.99
CA LEU A 41 -5.33 24.87 -32.03
C LEU A 41 -4.54 25.54 -30.89
N PRO A 42 -3.71 26.56 -31.20
CA PRO A 42 -2.46 26.46 -31.95
C PRO A 42 -1.24 26.81 -31.06
N LEU A 43 -0.06 26.44 -31.55
CA LEU A 43 1.24 26.84 -31.02
C LEU A 43 1.34 28.38 -30.92
N VAL A 44 1.62 28.89 -29.71
CA VAL A 44 2.36 30.14 -29.55
C VAL A 44 3.66 29.77 -28.84
N MET A 45 4.76 29.79 -29.59
CA MET A 45 6.12 29.72 -29.06
C MET A 45 6.51 31.05 -28.43
N GLN A 46 7.07 31.00 -27.22
CA GLN A 46 8.15 31.84 -26.62
C GLN A 46 7.93 31.91 -25.10
N GLN A 47 8.92 31.92 -24.20
CA GLN A 47 10.39 31.95 -24.28
C GLN A 47 10.94 31.39 -22.95
N GLU A 48 12.16 30.83 -22.95
CA GLU A 48 12.86 30.40 -21.74
C GLU A 48 13.04 31.55 -20.74
N ILE A 49 12.56 31.36 -19.50
CA ILE A 49 13.12 32.00 -18.29
C ILE A 49 13.00 31.01 -17.12
N LEU A 50 14.12 30.46 -16.66
CA LEU A 50 14.26 30.00 -15.26
C LEU A 50 14.39 31.26 -14.40
N PRO A 51 13.58 31.44 -13.33
CA PRO A 51 14.18 31.28 -12.00
C PRO A 51 13.21 30.90 -10.85
N SER A 52 13.90 30.62 -9.73
CA SER A 52 13.55 30.69 -8.30
C SER A 52 12.38 29.89 -7.71
N VAL A 53 12.79 29.08 -6.73
CA VAL A 53 11.98 28.54 -5.64
C VAL A 53 11.28 29.69 -4.92
N ALA A 54 9.98 29.86 -5.17
CA ALA A 54 9.08 30.54 -4.26
C ALA A 54 8.06 29.50 -3.78
N GLU A 55 8.15 29.16 -2.49
CA GLU A 55 7.17 28.34 -1.81
C GLU A 55 5.82 29.08 -1.74
N GLU A 56 4.97 28.86 -2.74
CA GLU A 56 3.54 29.16 -2.58
C GLU A 56 2.94 28.20 -1.56
N LEU A 57 2.52 28.78 -0.43
CA LEU A 57 1.65 28.19 0.58
C LEU A 57 0.36 27.66 -0.08
N ILE A 58 0.22 26.34 -0.13
CA ILE A 58 -0.99 25.67 -0.64
C ILE A 58 -2.05 25.71 0.47
N ALA A 59 -3.17 26.41 0.27
CA ALA A 59 -4.31 26.47 1.20
C ALA A 59 -4.97 25.08 1.39
N LEU A 60 -5.75 24.89 2.46
CA LEU A 60 -6.51 23.66 2.70
C LEU A 60 -7.44 23.29 1.51
N ASP A 61 -7.84 24.29 0.72
CA ASP A 61 -8.77 24.18 -0.41
C ASP A 61 -8.11 24.21 -1.79
N SER A 62 -6.77 24.13 -1.88
CA SER A 62 -6.14 24.16 -3.19
C SER A 62 -6.35 22.85 -3.96
N PRO A 63 -6.73 22.92 -5.26
CA PRO A 63 -6.82 21.74 -6.12
C PRO A 63 -5.43 21.11 -6.32
N ALA A 64 -5.40 19.84 -6.73
CA ALA A 64 -4.17 19.13 -7.08
C ALA A 64 -3.33 20.01 -8.03
N ARG A 65 -2.08 20.33 -7.64
CA ARG A 65 -1.18 21.15 -8.46
C ARG A 65 -1.06 20.56 -9.86
N SER A 66 -1.19 21.43 -10.85
CA SER A 66 -1.25 21.13 -12.27
C SER A 66 0.07 20.54 -12.78
N GLY A 67 0.00 19.25 -13.10
CA GLY A 67 0.97 18.49 -13.86
C GLY A 67 0.26 17.25 -14.41
N ARG A 68 -0.83 17.48 -15.16
CA ARG A 68 -1.86 16.51 -15.56
C ARG A 68 -2.20 15.47 -14.48
N PRO A 69 -2.88 15.86 -13.39
CA PRO A 69 -3.86 14.96 -12.81
C PRO A 69 -4.90 14.65 -13.91
N LEU A 70 -5.39 13.41 -13.98
CA LEU A 70 -6.65 13.11 -14.66
C LEU A 70 -7.65 14.24 -14.32
N GLU A 71 -8.20 14.93 -15.33
CA GLU A 71 -9.18 16.01 -15.13
C GLU A 71 -10.15 15.59 -14.02
N ILE A 72 -10.06 16.30 -12.89
CA ILE A 72 -11.12 16.20 -11.90
C ILE A 72 -12.22 17.05 -12.50
N LEU A 73 -13.14 16.41 -13.21
CA LEU A 73 -14.43 17.03 -13.53
C LEU A 73 -14.96 17.55 -12.20
N GLN A 74 -15.02 18.87 -12.06
CA GLN A 74 -15.63 19.51 -10.91
C GLN A 74 -17.10 19.11 -10.94
N PHE A 75 -17.46 18.14 -10.11
CA PHE A 75 -18.84 17.80 -9.90
C PHE A 75 -19.44 18.77 -8.87
N PRO A 76 -20.72 19.12 -9.02
CA PRO A 76 -21.34 20.15 -8.18
C PRO A 76 -21.20 19.78 -6.70
N GLN A 77 -20.65 20.71 -5.91
CA GLN A 77 -20.41 20.57 -4.47
C GLN A 77 -21.68 20.37 -3.62
N ASN A 78 -22.86 20.46 -4.26
CA ASN A 78 -24.17 20.43 -3.63
C ASN A 78 -25.03 19.25 -4.12
N MET A 79 -24.47 18.05 -4.28
CA MET A 79 -25.32 16.86 -4.41
C MET A 79 -26.00 16.56 -3.08
N SER A 80 -27.32 16.38 -3.11
CA SER A 80 -28.03 15.85 -1.94
C SER A 80 -27.57 14.43 -1.61
N SER A 81 -27.78 13.98 -0.37
CA SER A 81 -27.47 12.62 0.09
C SER A 81 -28.00 11.55 -0.86
N VAL A 82 -29.22 11.76 -1.33
CA VAL A 82 -29.93 10.86 -2.24
C VAL A 82 -29.26 10.83 -3.61
N GLN A 83 -28.87 11.99 -4.14
CA GLN A 83 -28.19 12.08 -5.45
C GLN A 83 -26.80 11.44 -5.42
N LEU A 84 -26.01 11.70 -4.37
CA LEU A 84 -24.70 11.07 -4.18
C LEU A 84 -24.84 9.54 -4.13
N LEU A 85 -25.78 9.05 -3.33
CA LEU A 85 -26.03 7.62 -3.15
C LEU A 85 -26.49 6.97 -4.46
N GLN A 86 -27.45 7.57 -5.17
CA GLN A 86 -27.97 7.05 -6.44
C GLN A 86 -26.87 6.97 -7.50
N ASN A 87 -26.06 8.02 -7.64
CA ASN A 87 -24.99 8.07 -8.64
C ASN A 87 -23.94 6.99 -8.38
N VAL A 88 -23.47 6.87 -7.13
CA VAL A 88 -22.46 5.89 -6.73
C VAL A 88 -22.99 4.47 -6.80
N THR A 89 -24.24 4.24 -6.36
CA THR A 89 -24.87 2.91 -6.41
C THR A 89 -25.04 2.45 -7.84
N ASN A 90 -25.55 3.31 -8.73
CA ASN A 90 -25.74 2.97 -10.15
C ASN A 90 -24.42 2.63 -10.83
N LYS A 91 -23.35 3.37 -10.55
CA LYS A 91 -22.02 3.13 -11.13
C LYS A 91 -21.42 1.78 -10.75
N HIS A 92 -21.78 1.22 -9.60
CA HIS A 92 -21.18 0.01 -9.06
C HIS A 92 -22.17 -1.15 -8.85
N LYS A 93 -23.41 -0.99 -9.30
CA LYS A 93 -24.51 -1.96 -9.15
C LYS A 93 -24.13 -3.35 -9.70
N SER A 94 -23.47 -3.37 -10.85
CA SER A 94 -23.12 -4.60 -11.56
C SER A 94 -21.94 -5.37 -10.99
N TYR A 95 -21.11 -4.79 -10.12
CA TYR A 95 -19.85 -5.42 -9.69
C TYR A 95 -20.08 -6.82 -9.07
N PHE A 96 -21.05 -6.93 -8.15
CA PHE A 96 -21.40 -8.23 -7.56
C PHE A 96 -22.37 -9.06 -8.40
N GLU A 97 -23.22 -8.42 -9.20
CA GLU A 97 -24.16 -9.11 -10.09
C GLU A 97 -23.41 -9.95 -11.14
N MET A 98 -22.27 -9.46 -11.61
CA MET A 98 -21.41 -10.15 -12.59
C MET A 98 -20.49 -11.22 -11.95
N LYS A 99 -20.26 -11.17 -10.64
CA LYS A 99 -19.21 -11.96 -9.97
C LYS A 99 -19.63 -13.34 -9.49
N ASN A 100 -20.94 -13.62 -9.38
CA ASN A 100 -21.55 -14.89 -8.90
C ASN A 100 -20.68 -15.75 -7.94
N ASP A 101 -20.03 -15.10 -6.97
CA ASP A 101 -19.13 -15.77 -6.04
C ASP A 101 -19.91 -16.14 -4.77
N GLN A 102 -20.23 -17.43 -4.66
CA GLN A 102 -20.98 -18.01 -3.54
C GLN A 102 -20.25 -17.91 -2.19
N HIS A 103 -19.00 -17.43 -2.16
CA HIS A 103 -18.18 -17.37 -0.95
C HIS A 103 -18.15 -16.01 -0.26
N ILE A 104 -18.73 -14.97 -0.87
CA ILE A 104 -18.77 -13.61 -0.31
C ILE A 104 -19.99 -13.47 0.59
N ASN A 105 -19.77 -13.44 1.91
CA ASN A 105 -20.84 -13.16 2.87
C ASN A 105 -21.24 -11.67 2.87
N ALA A 106 -22.35 -11.35 3.55
CA ALA A 106 -22.88 -9.99 3.60
C ALA A 106 -21.86 -8.95 4.09
N SER A 107 -21.09 -9.30 5.11
CA SER A 107 -20.06 -8.42 5.66
C SER A 107 -18.96 -8.10 4.65
N MET A 108 -18.44 -9.12 3.97
CA MET A 108 -17.46 -8.93 2.91
C MET A 108 -18.02 -8.10 1.75
N ARG A 109 -19.27 -8.35 1.38
CA ARG A 109 -19.95 -7.57 0.34
C ARG A 109 -19.96 -6.09 0.68
N ARG A 110 -20.30 -5.74 1.93
CA ARG A 110 -20.28 -4.35 2.42
C ARG A 110 -18.89 -3.72 2.32
N VAL A 111 -17.85 -4.39 2.84
CA VAL A 111 -16.47 -3.87 2.80
C VAL A 111 -15.98 -3.62 1.37
N PHE A 112 -16.23 -4.55 0.46
CA PHE A 112 -15.81 -4.40 -0.94
C PHE A 112 -16.62 -3.35 -1.70
N LEU A 113 -17.93 -3.23 -1.44
CA LEU A 113 -18.71 -2.10 -1.95
C LEU A 113 -18.11 -0.79 -1.44
N SER A 114 -17.81 -0.69 -0.14
CA SER A 114 -17.19 0.50 0.43
C SER A 114 -15.87 0.84 -0.24
N PHE A 115 -14.99 -0.15 -0.42
CA PHE A 115 -13.71 0.01 -1.09
C PHE A 115 -13.84 0.63 -2.50
N ILE A 116 -14.74 0.08 -3.32
CA ILE A 116 -14.91 0.51 -4.72
C ILE A 116 -15.62 1.88 -4.79
N GLN A 117 -16.64 2.08 -3.95
CA GLN A 117 -17.47 3.29 -3.96
C GLN A 117 -16.77 4.50 -3.34
N PHE A 118 -15.92 4.29 -2.32
CA PHE A 118 -15.30 5.39 -1.57
C PHE A 118 -14.46 6.32 -2.45
N GLU A 119 -13.79 5.83 -3.48
CA GLU A 119 -13.05 6.69 -4.41
C GLU A 119 -13.98 7.65 -5.17
N SER A 120 -15.15 7.16 -5.63
CA SER A 120 -16.14 8.02 -6.29
C SER A 120 -16.70 9.05 -5.29
N ILE A 121 -17.02 8.61 -4.07
CA ILE A 121 -17.51 9.51 -3.01
C ILE A 121 -16.46 10.57 -2.66
N SER A 122 -15.20 10.17 -2.50
CA SER A 122 -14.10 11.07 -2.16
C SER A 122 -13.95 12.20 -3.19
N ARG A 123 -14.10 11.86 -4.47
CA ARG A 123 -14.04 12.83 -5.58
C ARG A 123 -15.23 13.77 -5.57
N LEU A 124 -16.43 13.24 -5.41
CA LEU A 124 -17.67 14.00 -5.46
C LEU A 124 -17.86 14.89 -4.23
N ARG A 125 -17.50 14.38 -3.05
CA ARG A 125 -17.75 15.03 -1.75
C ARG A 125 -16.62 15.95 -1.32
N PHE A 126 -15.38 15.51 -1.50
CA PHE A 126 -14.20 16.22 -0.96
C PHE A 126 -13.29 16.78 -2.04
N ASN A 127 -13.58 16.56 -3.33
CA ASN A 127 -12.65 16.88 -4.43
C ASN A 127 -11.27 16.20 -4.25
N ARG A 128 -11.26 15.01 -3.64
CA ARG A 128 -10.07 14.21 -3.36
C ARG A 128 -10.15 12.88 -4.11
N GLY A 129 -9.05 12.40 -4.63
CA GLY A 129 -9.05 11.17 -5.42
C GLY A 129 -7.65 10.64 -5.68
N THR A 130 -7.54 9.35 -5.94
CA THR A 130 -6.25 8.68 -6.09
C THR A 130 -5.83 8.52 -7.55
N GLY A 131 -4.51 8.51 -7.77
CA GLY A 131 -3.90 8.27 -9.08
C GLY A 131 -3.39 6.84 -9.21
N ARG A 132 -3.29 6.36 -10.46
CA ARG A 132 -2.60 5.12 -10.82
C ARG A 132 -1.70 5.32 -12.03
N LEU A 133 -0.68 4.48 -12.16
CA LEU A 133 0.13 4.41 -13.38
C LEU A 133 -0.65 3.69 -14.48
N ILE A 134 -0.29 3.91 -15.74
CA ILE A 134 -0.97 3.32 -16.91
C ILE A 134 -0.95 1.79 -16.84
N SER A 135 0.19 1.21 -16.46
CA SER A 135 0.40 -0.23 -16.28
C SER A 135 -0.32 -0.81 -15.04
N HIS A 136 -0.86 0.02 -14.15
CA HIS A 136 -1.50 -0.44 -12.93
C HIS A 136 -3.00 -0.74 -13.10
N ARG A 137 -3.46 -1.71 -12.31
CA ARG A 137 -4.85 -2.08 -12.10
C ARG A 137 -5.70 -0.90 -11.65
N ASP A 138 -6.98 -0.92 -12.02
CA ASP A 138 -7.97 -0.04 -11.41
C ASP A 138 -8.52 -0.63 -10.10
N LEU A 139 -9.51 0.02 -9.50
CA LEU A 139 -10.09 -0.42 -8.23
C LEU A 139 -10.84 -1.75 -8.31
N VAL A 140 -11.51 -2.00 -9.43
CA VAL A 140 -12.25 -3.25 -9.65
C VAL A 140 -11.26 -4.40 -9.75
N ASP A 141 -10.21 -4.23 -10.57
CA ASP A 141 -9.11 -5.19 -10.71
C ASP A 141 -8.34 -5.46 -9.39
N LEU A 142 -8.26 -4.47 -8.50
CA LEU A 142 -7.68 -4.61 -7.15
C LEU A 142 -8.60 -5.34 -6.19
N ALA A 143 -9.90 -5.04 -6.23
CA ALA A 143 -10.91 -5.76 -5.44
C ALA A 143 -10.94 -7.25 -5.83
N ASP A 144 -10.84 -7.52 -7.13
CA ASP A 144 -10.68 -8.87 -7.67
C ASP A 144 -9.43 -9.56 -7.13
N HIS A 145 -8.28 -8.88 -7.17
CA HIS A 145 -7.05 -9.43 -6.59
C HIS A 145 -7.18 -9.76 -5.10
N PHE A 146 -7.89 -8.91 -4.35
CA PHE A 146 -8.16 -9.14 -2.94
C PHE A 146 -8.97 -10.43 -2.76
N ILE A 147 -10.12 -10.54 -3.42
CA ILE A 147 -11.04 -11.70 -3.33
C ILE A 147 -10.33 -12.99 -3.76
N ASP A 148 -9.54 -12.92 -4.84
CA ASP A 148 -8.81 -14.08 -5.38
C ASP A 148 -7.56 -14.43 -4.57
N SER A 149 -7.25 -13.67 -3.52
CA SER A 149 -6.09 -13.95 -2.69
C SER A 149 -6.30 -15.21 -1.83
N ARG A 150 -5.21 -15.96 -1.63
CA ARG A 150 -5.21 -17.10 -0.69
C ARG A 150 -5.62 -16.68 0.72
N TRP A 151 -5.19 -15.49 1.14
CA TRP A 151 -5.53 -14.96 2.47
C TRP A 151 -7.03 -14.71 2.61
N TYR A 152 -7.69 -14.18 1.58
CA TYR A 152 -9.15 -14.04 1.59
C TYR A 152 -9.84 -15.39 1.81
N ARG A 153 -9.52 -16.38 0.97
CA ARG A 153 -10.15 -17.71 0.99
C ARG A 153 -9.91 -18.47 2.30
N GLU A 154 -8.68 -18.43 2.82
CA GLU A 154 -8.31 -19.22 3.99
C GLU A 154 -8.57 -18.50 5.31
N ALA A 155 -8.42 -17.16 5.35
CA ALA A 155 -8.45 -16.37 6.59
C ALA A 155 -9.62 -15.42 6.71
N LEU A 156 -9.74 -14.45 5.80
CA LEU A 156 -10.74 -13.41 5.96
C LEU A 156 -12.16 -14.00 5.95
N LYS A 157 -12.44 -14.91 5.03
CA LYS A 157 -13.73 -15.63 4.94
C LYS A 157 -14.08 -16.35 6.23
N ARG A 158 -13.11 -17.04 6.84
CA ARG A 158 -13.33 -17.79 8.09
C ARG A 158 -13.57 -16.87 9.27
N ASN A 159 -12.79 -15.79 9.38
CA ASN A 159 -12.93 -14.82 10.46
C ASN A 159 -14.24 -14.04 10.37
N SER A 160 -14.66 -13.65 9.16
CA SER A 160 -15.89 -12.88 8.95
C SER A 160 -17.17 -13.72 9.05
N SER A 161 -17.08 -15.03 8.85
CA SER A 161 -18.25 -15.92 8.94
C SER A 161 -18.44 -16.54 10.34
N ASN A 162 -17.53 -16.29 11.28
CA ASN A 162 -17.61 -16.85 12.62
C ASN A 162 -17.30 -15.80 13.69
N ASN A 163 -18.36 -15.35 14.36
CA ASN A 163 -18.31 -14.31 15.39
C ASN A 163 -17.35 -14.61 16.55
N SER A 164 -17.00 -15.88 16.80
CA SER A 164 -16.03 -16.24 17.84
C SER A 164 -14.61 -15.73 17.57
N TYR A 165 -14.27 -15.43 16.30
CA TYR A 165 -12.98 -14.85 15.92
C TYR A 165 -12.93 -13.32 16.03
N GLY A 166 -14.06 -12.64 16.29
CA GLY A 166 -14.07 -11.19 16.53
C GLY A 166 -13.66 -10.33 15.34
N PHE A 167 -13.99 -10.76 14.11
CA PHE A 167 -13.77 -9.92 12.93
C PHE A 167 -14.54 -8.59 13.07
N SER A 168 -13.89 -7.49 12.70
CA SER A 168 -14.47 -6.15 12.72
C SER A 168 -14.36 -5.52 11.34
N GLU A 169 -15.52 -5.21 10.76
CA GLU A 169 -15.60 -4.52 9.48
C GLU A 169 -15.06 -3.09 9.56
N GLU A 170 -15.34 -2.43 10.69
CA GLU A 170 -14.88 -1.07 10.99
C GLU A 170 -13.36 -0.95 10.79
N ARG A 171 -12.61 -1.89 11.33
CA ARG A 171 -11.15 -1.86 11.27
C ARG A 171 -10.66 -1.93 9.84
N LEU A 172 -11.21 -2.85 9.04
CA LEU A 172 -10.81 -2.99 7.64
C LEU A 172 -11.25 -1.77 6.81
N LEU A 173 -12.45 -1.23 7.07
CA LEU A 173 -12.92 0.01 6.45
C LEU A 173 -11.98 1.19 6.75
N ARG A 174 -11.59 1.37 8.02
CA ARG A 174 -10.64 2.39 8.45
C ARG A 174 -9.32 2.27 7.68
N VAL A 175 -8.74 1.07 7.60
CA VAL A 175 -7.52 0.82 6.82
C VAL A 175 -7.68 1.29 5.37
N LEU A 176 -8.74 0.86 4.68
CA LEU A 176 -8.94 1.16 3.27
C LEU A 176 -9.12 2.67 3.01
N ILE A 177 -9.88 3.37 3.86
CA ILE A 177 -10.04 4.82 3.80
C ILE A 177 -8.71 5.53 4.08
N SER A 178 -7.96 5.12 5.10
CA SER A 178 -6.66 5.70 5.43
C SER A 178 -5.65 5.56 4.28
N ILE A 179 -5.63 4.41 3.59
CA ILE A 179 -4.74 4.18 2.45
C ILE A 179 -5.11 5.09 1.28
N GLN A 180 -6.40 5.29 1.01
CA GLN A 180 -6.87 6.17 -0.06
C GLN A 180 -6.47 7.62 0.21
N ALA A 181 -6.76 8.12 1.42
CA ALA A 181 -6.38 9.47 1.82
C ALA A 181 -4.86 9.65 1.77
N ALA A 182 -4.09 8.70 2.30
CA ALA A 182 -2.64 8.76 2.28
C ALA A 182 -2.08 8.72 0.85
N ALA A 183 -2.60 7.87 -0.04
CA ALA A 183 -2.16 7.86 -1.43
C ALA A 183 -2.39 9.21 -2.13
N HIS A 184 -3.54 9.85 -1.86
CA HIS A 184 -3.86 11.17 -2.39
C HIS A 184 -2.88 12.25 -1.86
N PHE A 185 -2.81 12.43 -0.54
CA PHE A 185 -2.03 13.52 0.06
C PHE A 185 -0.52 13.34 -0.11
N PHE A 186 -0.01 12.11 -0.04
CA PHE A 186 1.40 11.84 -0.27
C PHE A 186 1.73 11.65 -1.75
N GLU A 187 0.72 11.79 -2.63
CA GLU A 187 0.83 11.73 -4.09
C GLU A 187 1.63 10.50 -4.55
N VAL A 188 1.24 9.32 -4.10
CA VAL A 188 1.84 8.04 -4.51
C VAL A 188 0.80 7.20 -5.26
N PRO A 189 1.21 6.32 -6.20
CA PRO A 189 0.26 5.49 -6.92
C PRO A 189 -0.52 4.59 -5.97
N TYR A 190 -1.85 4.72 -5.94
CA TYR A 190 -2.70 4.00 -4.99
C TYR A 190 -2.60 2.48 -5.10
N PRO A 191 -2.63 1.85 -6.30
CA PRO A 191 -2.46 0.41 -6.41
C PRO A 191 -1.16 -0.10 -5.80
N ALA A 192 -0.07 0.67 -5.93
CA ALA A 192 1.21 0.28 -5.34
C ALA A 192 1.20 0.36 -3.81
N LEU A 193 0.61 1.42 -3.24
CA LEU A 193 0.51 1.59 -1.79
C LEU A 193 -0.43 0.55 -1.17
N PHE A 194 -1.60 0.33 -1.78
CA PHE A 194 -2.53 -0.72 -1.38
C PHE A 194 -1.85 -2.09 -1.37
N CYS A 195 -1.16 -2.45 -2.46
CA CYS A 195 -0.49 -3.74 -2.58
C CYS A 195 0.71 -3.88 -1.65
N LEU A 196 1.42 -2.79 -1.34
CA LEU A 196 2.45 -2.77 -0.31
C LEU A 196 1.87 -3.19 1.03
N PHE A 197 0.86 -2.49 1.53
CA PHE A 197 0.27 -2.81 2.84
C PHE A 197 -0.45 -4.16 2.85
N PHE A 198 -1.07 -4.56 1.75
CA PHE A 198 -1.60 -5.90 1.61
C PHE A 198 -0.51 -6.96 1.72
N GLN A 199 0.67 -6.71 1.16
CA GLN A 199 1.79 -7.64 1.25
C GLN A 199 2.45 -7.65 2.63
N GLU A 200 2.55 -6.50 3.30
CA GLU A 200 3.17 -6.35 4.62
C GLU A 200 2.35 -7.02 5.73
N SER A 201 1.03 -6.77 5.77
CA SER A 201 0.19 -7.16 6.91
C SER A 201 -1.12 -7.84 6.54
N LYS A 202 -1.47 -7.92 5.24
CA LYS A 202 -2.83 -8.28 4.79
C LYS A 202 -3.89 -7.38 5.43
N PHE A 203 -3.54 -6.11 5.64
CA PHE A 203 -4.36 -5.10 6.33
C PHE A 203 -4.64 -5.38 7.81
N ASP A 204 -3.93 -6.31 8.43
CA ASP A 204 -4.06 -6.60 9.86
C ASP A 204 -3.22 -5.63 10.70
N PHE A 205 -3.88 -4.74 11.43
CA PHE A 205 -3.21 -3.81 12.34
C PHE A 205 -2.52 -4.52 13.52
N LEU A 206 -2.87 -5.76 13.84
CA LEU A 206 -2.21 -6.57 14.89
C LEU A 206 -0.90 -7.20 14.41
N ALA A 207 -0.58 -7.09 13.12
CA ALA A 207 0.52 -7.83 12.53
C ALA A 207 1.86 -7.46 13.16
N ASN A 208 2.60 -8.46 13.64
CA ASN A 208 3.98 -8.35 14.08
C ASN A 208 4.88 -9.37 13.39
N SER A 209 5.93 -8.88 12.74
CA SER A 209 6.97 -9.73 12.17
C SER A 209 7.89 -10.36 13.24
N SER A 210 8.64 -11.38 12.84
CA SER A 210 9.71 -11.96 13.68
C SER A 210 10.85 -10.98 13.97
N THR A 211 11.03 -9.96 13.13
CA THR A 211 12.03 -8.91 13.29
C THR A 211 11.50 -7.70 14.08
N GLY A 212 10.29 -7.81 14.64
CA GLY A 212 9.69 -6.81 15.50
C GLY A 212 8.81 -5.79 14.79
N ALA A 213 8.84 -5.68 13.46
CA ALA A 213 8.00 -4.77 12.68
C ALA A 213 6.50 -4.89 13.02
N LYS A 214 5.76 -3.77 13.10
CA LYS A 214 4.37 -3.73 13.63
C LYS A 214 3.37 -2.98 12.74
N GLY A 215 2.11 -3.40 12.84
CA GLY A 215 0.97 -2.75 12.23
C GLY A 215 0.90 -2.91 10.71
N ILE A 216 0.04 -2.11 10.08
CA ILE A 216 -0.36 -2.27 8.68
C ILE A 216 0.81 -2.20 7.71
N GLY A 217 1.69 -1.21 7.89
CA GLY A 217 2.91 -1.05 7.09
C GLY A 217 4.12 -1.82 7.62
N GLN A 218 3.99 -2.58 8.72
CA GLN A 218 5.13 -3.26 9.34
C GLN A 218 6.31 -2.29 9.63
N LEU A 219 6.04 -1.24 10.42
CA LEU A 219 7.07 -0.28 10.82
C LEU A 219 8.01 -0.89 11.86
N THR A 220 9.31 -0.78 11.61
CA THR A 220 10.38 -1.13 12.56
C THR A 220 10.81 0.10 13.37
N THR A 221 11.58 -0.10 14.45
CA THR A 221 12.18 1.01 15.20
C THR A 221 13.11 1.86 14.33
N ILE A 222 13.82 1.27 13.36
CA ILE A 222 14.66 1.98 12.41
C ILE A 222 13.80 2.83 11.46
N ALA A 223 12.70 2.25 10.95
CA ALA A 223 11.76 2.98 10.10
C ALA A 223 11.13 4.17 10.84
N LEU A 224 10.78 4.03 12.12
CA LEU A 224 10.24 5.13 12.92
C LEU A 224 11.25 6.25 13.15
N ARG A 225 12.54 5.94 13.35
CA ARG A 225 13.59 6.96 13.41
C ARG A 225 13.69 7.74 12.11
N GLU A 226 13.59 7.05 10.98
CA GLU A 226 13.59 7.71 9.68
C GLU A 226 12.33 8.55 9.45
N VAL A 227 11.15 8.06 9.86
CA VAL A 227 9.91 8.84 9.85
C VAL A 227 10.07 10.12 10.67
N ARG A 228 10.62 10.03 11.89
CA ARG A 228 10.88 11.21 12.73
C ARG A 228 11.79 12.21 12.01
N ARG A 229 12.92 11.75 11.47
CA ARG A 229 13.84 12.58 10.67
C ARG A 229 13.16 13.23 9.45
N LEU A 230 12.21 12.53 8.83
CA LEU A 230 11.45 13.08 7.70
C LEU A 230 10.44 14.14 8.13
N ARG A 231 9.93 14.09 9.36
CA ARG A 231 8.98 15.05 9.92
C ARG A 231 9.63 16.34 10.39
N ASP A 232 10.95 16.34 10.61
CA ASP A 232 11.73 17.58 10.84
C ASP A 232 11.61 18.56 9.65
N PHE A 233 11.24 18.08 8.46
CA PHE A 233 10.91 18.93 7.31
C PHE A 233 9.46 19.40 7.41
N SER A 234 9.25 20.71 7.55
CA SER A 234 7.93 21.35 7.69
C SER A 234 6.90 20.88 6.65
N SER A 235 7.30 20.72 5.38
CA SER A 235 6.43 20.23 4.31
C SER A 235 5.94 18.79 4.52
N LYS A 236 6.75 17.92 5.12
CA LYS A 236 6.39 16.53 5.40
C LYS A 236 5.52 16.40 6.64
N GLU A 237 5.80 17.20 7.67
CA GLU A 237 4.94 17.31 8.84
C GLU A 237 3.55 17.80 8.45
N LEU A 238 3.49 18.85 7.64
CA LEU A 238 2.24 19.41 7.14
C LEU A 238 1.40 18.38 6.38
N LEU A 239 2.04 17.53 5.55
CA LEU A 239 1.35 16.46 4.83
C LEU A 239 0.72 15.44 5.78
N ILE A 240 1.44 15.01 6.82
CA ILE A 240 0.90 14.08 7.84
C ILE A 240 -0.32 14.70 8.52
N GLN A 241 -0.19 15.93 9.03
CA GLN A 241 -1.28 16.55 9.80
C GLN A 241 -2.48 16.86 8.93
N ARG A 242 -2.29 17.33 7.68
CA ARG A 242 -3.41 17.55 6.75
C ARG A 242 -4.14 16.27 6.41
N THR A 243 -3.42 15.16 6.24
CA THR A 243 -4.03 13.86 5.99
C THR A 243 -4.86 13.40 7.18
N ALA A 244 -4.36 13.58 8.41
CA ALA A 244 -5.09 13.25 9.64
C ALA A 244 -6.36 14.10 9.82
N VAL A 245 -6.26 15.41 9.59
CA VAL A 245 -7.41 16.33 9.60
C VAL A 245 -8.44 15.91 8.55
N HIS A 246 -8.01 15.59 7.32
CA HIS A 246 -8.92 15.12 6.29
C HIS A 246 -9.61 13.81 6.67
N LEU A 247 -8.89 12.84 7.25
CA LEU A 247 -9.51 11.62 7.73
C LEU A 247 -10.55 11.90 8.83
N ASN A 248 -10.27 12.84 9.74
CA ASN A 248 -11.23 13.25 10.76
C ASN A 248 -12.49 13.90 10.14
N GLN A 249 -12.33 14.68 9.06
CA GLN A 249 -13.45 15.21 8.28
C GLN A 249 -14.26 14.10 7.62
N VAL A 250 -13.60 13.09 7.02
CA VAL A 250 -14.29 11.94 6.43
C VAL A 250 -15.08 11.16 7.48
N TYR A 251 -14.51 10.95 8.67
CA TYR A 251 -15.14 10.14 9.72
C TYR A 251 -16.31 10.86 10.38
N SER A 252 -16.25 12.20 10.48
CA SER A 252 -17.33 13.01 11.05
C SER A 252 -18.36 13.50 10.02
N ASP A 253 -18.17 13.24 8.72
CA ASP A 253 -19.08 13.71 7.68
C ASP A 253 -20.43 12.95 7.71
N PRO A 254 -21.57 13.64 7.92
CA PRO A 254 -22.89 12.99 8.01
C PRO A 254 -23.28 12.20 6.76
N GLN A 255 -22.82 12.61 5.58
CA GLN A 255 -23.10 11.91 4.31
C GLN A 255 -22.35 10.59 4.23
N ILE A 256 -21.12 10.55 4.76
CA ILE A 256 -20.37 9.30 4.88
C ILE A 256 -21.08 8.35 5.83
N GLN A 257 -21.60 8.85 6.96
CA GLN A 257 -22.36 8.03 7.91
C GLN A 257 -23.64 7.46 7.29
N ILE A 258 -24.43 8.28 6.60
CA ILE A 258 -25.63 7.84 5.87
C ILE A 258 -25.28 6.77 4.83
N TRP A 259 -24.21 6.99 4.06
CA TRP A 259 -23.76 6.01 3.06
C TRP A 259 -23.37 4.67 3.69
N LEU A 260 -22.61 4.69 4.78
CA LEU A 260 -22.23 3.47 5.50
C LEU A 260 -23.46 2.76 6.09
N GLN A 261 -24.38 3.50 6.70
CA GLN A 261 -25.64 2.94 7.22
C GLN A 261 -26.47 2.28 6.10
N ASN A 262 -26.55 2.89 4.92
CA ASN A 262 -27.25 2.32 3.76
C ASN A 262 -26.60 1.04 3.24
N LEU A 263 -25.28 0.89 3.37
CA LEU A 263 -24.61 -0.37 3.10
C LEU A 263 -24.89 -1.42 4.19
N GLY A 264 -25.44 -1.04 5.35
CA GLY A 264 -25.74 -1.93 6.47
C GLY A 264 -24.65 -1.96 7.54
N PHE A 265 -23.79 -0.93 7.59
CA PHE A 265 -22.86 -0.75 8.70
C PHE A 265 -23.56 -0.12 9.90
N ASN A 266 -23.22 -0.60 11.09
CA ASN A 266 -23.54 0.06 12.35
C ASN A 266 -22.22 0.32 13.08
N LEU A 267 -21.61 1.47 12.78
CA LEU A 267 -20.24 1.79 13.17
C LEU A 267 -20.20 3.17 13.80
N ASP A 268 -19.34 3.32 14.80
CA ASP A 268 -18.93 4.62 15.34
C ASP A 268 -17.45 4.81 15.01
N LEU A 269 -17.16 5.67 14.03
CA LEU A 269 -15.78 5.89 13.59
C LEU A 269 -15.06 6.78 14.62
N PRO A 270 -13.81 6.45 14.99
CA PRO A 270 -13.13 7.15 16.07
C PRO A 270 -12.75 8.58 15.67
N ILE A 271 -12.71 9.48 16.65
CA ILE A 271 -12.12 10.81 16.45
C ILE A 271 -10.61 10.64 16.21
N ILE A 272 -10.11 11.25 15.13
CA ILE A 272 -8.69 11.21 14.81
C ILE A 272 -8.01 12.42 15.42
N SER A 273 -7.21 12.16 16.46
CA SER A 273 -6.31 13.17 17.03
C SER A 273 -5.14 13.48 16.07
N PRO A 274 -4.51 14.66 16.20
CA PRO A 274 -3.25 14.94 15.51
C PRO A 274 -2.23 13.84 15.72
N ILE A 275 -1.44 13.54 14.69
CA ILE A 275 -0.44 12.46 14.76
C ILE A 275 0.77 12.98 15.54
N PRO A 276 1.08 12.47 16.74
CA PRO A 276 2.18 12.99 17.55
C PRO A 276 3.53 12.72 16.88
N GLU A 277 4.51 13.61 17.07
CA GLU A 277 5.87 13.44 16.52
C GLU A 277 6.49 12.11 16.96
N ASN A 278 6.34 11.80 18.26
CA ASN A 278 6.84 10.58 18.87
C ASN A 278 5.81 9.45 18.73
N ILE A 279 6.05 8.57 17.76
CA ILE A 279 5.28 7.33 17.60
C ILE A 279 5.96 6.22 18.39
N GLU A 280 5.22 5.65 19.34
CA GLU A 280 5.67 4.64 20.28
C GLU A 280 5.63 3.23 19.70
N PHE A 281 6.74 2.52 19.92
CA PHE A 281 6.86 1.12 19.57
C PHE A 281 6.34 0.22 20.70
N THR A 282 5.03 0.19 20.87
CA THR A 282 4.31 -0.50 21.97
C THR A 282 4.73 -1.97 22.18
N GLN A 283 5.32 -2.29 23.33
CA GLN A 283 5.66 -3.67 23.70
C GLN A 283 4.52 -4.32 24.47
N LEU A 284 4.19 -5.58 24.14
CA LEU A 284 3.23 -6.34 24.94
C LEU A 284 3.91 -6.79 26.22
N THR A 285 3.26 -6.58 27.36
CA THR A 285 3.77 -6.93 28.68
C THR A 285 3.14 -8.23 29.20
N SER A 286 3.78 -8.84 30.19
CA SER A 286 3.18 -9.98 30.91
C SER A 286 1.88 -9.58 31.62
N GLU A 287 1.78 -8.33 32.08
CA GLU A 287 0.57 -7.78 32.69
C GLU A 287 -0.60 -7.76 31.70
N PHE A 288 -0.39 -7.21 30.50
CA PHE A 288 -1.40 -7.26 29.44
C PHE A 288 -1.87 -8.69 29.15
N MET A 289 -0.94 -9.64 29.07
CA MET A 289 -1.29 -11.04 28.82
C MET A 289 -2.06 -11.69 29.99
N ARG A 290 -1.83 -11.25 31.23
CA ARG A 290 -2.62 -11.71 32.39
C ARG A 290 -4.05 -11.17 32.33
N GLU A 291 -4.23 -9.90 31.95
CA GLU A 291 -5.58 -9.34 31.78
C GLU A 291 -6.34 -10.04 30.65
N VAL A 292 -5.68 -10.33 29.53
CA VAL A 292 -6.26 -11.19 28.46
C VAL A 292 -6.66 -12.56 29.00
N GLY A 293 -5.83 -13.16 29.87
CA GLY A 293 -6.14 -14.45 30.51
C GLY A 293 -7.36 -14.38 31.43
N LYS A 294 -7.46 -13.35 32.27
CA LYS A 294 -8.61 -13.12 33.15
C LYS A 294 -9.91 -12.98 32.34
N GLU A 295 -9.90 -12.20 31.28
CA GLU A 295 -11.07 -11.99 30.43
C GLU A 295 -11.47 -13.29 29.70
N LEU A 296 -10.50 -14.14 29.32
CA LEU A 296 -10.80 -15.47 28.78
C LEU A 296 -11.46 -16.40 29.81
N VAL A 297 -10.94 -16.44 31.04
CA VAL A 297 -11.52 -17.27 32.12
C VAL A 297 -12.93 -16.80 32.45
N LYS A 298 -13.15 -15.49 32.55
CA LYS A 298 -14.48 -14.88 32.74
C LYS A 298 -15.47 -15.30 31.64
N ASN A 299 -14.99 -15.44 30.40
CA ASN A 299 -15.77 -15.92 29.26
C ASN A 299 -15.88 -17.46 29.18
N GLY A 300 -15.51 -18.19 30.24
CA GLY A 300 -15.65 -19.64 30.34
C GLY A 300 -14.50 -20.45 29.72
N HIS A 301 -13.37 -19.82 29.41
CA HIS A 301 -12.23 -20.47 28.78
C HIS A 301 -11.07 -20.71 29.77
N SER A 302 -11.04 -21.91 30.38
CA SER A 302 -10.04 -22.30 31.40
C SER A 302 -8.58 -22.20 30.93
N TYR A 303 -8.32 -22.31 29.62
CA TYR A 303 -6.97 -22.14 29.08
C TYR A 303 -6.40 -20.72 29.28
N GLY A 304 -7.24 -19.75 29.67
CA GLY A 304 -6.83 -18.40 30.05
C GLY A 304 -5.87 -18.34 31.23
N GLU A 305 -5.84 -19.35 32.08
CA GLU A 305 -4.89 -19.43 33.21
C GLU A 305 -3.45 -19.73 32.76
N ASN A 306 -3.28 -20.32 31.58
CA ASN A 306 -1.98 -20.73 31.06
C ASN A 306 -1.31 -19.58 30.27
N THR A 307 -0.58 -18.72 30.99
CA THR A 307 0.12 -17.57 30.39
C THR A 307 1.08 -17.97 29.25
N GLY A 308 1.77 -19.11 29.36
CA GLY A 308 2.68 -19.60 28.32
C GLY A 308 1.95 -19.94 27.02
N LEU A 309 0.79 -20.59 27.13
CA LEU A 309 -0.10 -20.85 26.01
C LEU A 309 -0.62 -19.55 25.40
N LEU A 310 -1.04 -18.58 26.22
CA LEU A 310 -1.52 -17.29 25.72
C LEU A 310 -0.45 -16.55 24.90
N TRP A 311 0.81 -16.55 25.33
CA TRP A 311 1.92 -15.99 24.56
C TRP A 311 2.12 -16.71 23.22
N PHE A 312 2.02 -18.03 23.21
CA PHE A 312 2.11 -18.82 21.99
C PHE A 312 0.97 -18.51 21.02
N LEU A 313 -0.27 -18.42 21.52
CA LEU A 313 -1.45 -18.08 20.74
C LEU A 313 -1.41 -16.65 20.22
N SER A 314 -1.03 -15.67 21.04
CA SER A 314 -0.90 -14.26 20.61
C SER A 314 0.18 -14.10 19.54
N LYS A 315 1.30 -14.83 19.64
CA LYS A 315 2.33 -14.87 18.59
C LYS A 315 1.80 -15.46 17.27
N LYS A 316 0.88 -16.42 17.31
CA LYS A 316 0.22 -16.93 16.10
C LYS A 316 -0.72 -15.90 15.49
N ILE A 317 -1.57 -15.27 16.29
CA ILE A 317 -2.50 -14.20 15.87
C ILE A 317 -1.72 -13.11 15.15
N ARG A 318 -0.71 -12.53 15.81
CA ARG A 318 0.11 -11.45 15.25
C ARG A 318 0.91 -11.83 14.00
N ARG A 319 1.04 -13.11 13.68
CA ARG A 319 1.64 -13.59 12.41
C ARG A 319 0.59 -13.83 11.32
N GLY A 320 -0.63 -13.34 11.50
CA GLY A 320 -1.76 -13.55 10.60
C GLY A 320 -2.28 -14.99 10.58
N ARG A 321 -1.98 -15.80 11.62
CA ARG A 321 -2.45 -17.19 11.68
C ARG A 321 -3.79 -17.27 12.41
N ILE A 322 -4.75 -17.91 11.77
CA ILE A 322 -6.04 -18.25 12.39
C ILE A 322 -5.80 -19.34 13.42
N LEU A 323 -6.41 -19.19 14.59
CA LEU A 323 -6.32 -20.20 15.63
C LEU A 323 -7.34 -21.33 15.38
N PRO A 324 -7.06 -22.56 15.83
CA PRO A 324 -8.07 -23.62 15.88
C PRO A 324 -9.33 -23.17 16.63
N ALA A 325 -10.49 -23.76 16.31
CA ALA A 325 -11.78 -23.37 16.87
C ALA A 325 -11.80 -23.35 18.41
N ARG A 326 -11.13 -24.31 19.07
CA ARG A 326 -10.99 -24.36 20.54
C ARG A 326 -10.29 -23.15 21.18
N TYR A 327 -9.62 -22.32 20.38
CA TYR A 327 -8.97 -21.09 20.82
C TYR A 327 -9.47 -19.86 20.03
N SER A 328 -10.64 -19.93 19.38
CA SER A 328 -11.13 -18.80 18.58
C SER A 328 -11.41 -17.56 19.44
N ALA A 329 -11.94 -17.73 20.65
CA ALA A 329 -12.19 -16.64 21.60
C ALA A 329 -10.94 -15.82 21.92
N MET A 330 -9.75 -16.45 21.89
CA MET A 330 -8.48 -15.74 22.05
C MET A 330 -8.26 -14.70 20.95
N HIS A 331 -8.68 -14.93 19.70
CA HIS A 331 -8.62 -13.89 18.65
C HIS A 331 -9.43 -12.67 19.04
N LYS A 332 -10.70 -12.88 19.40
CA LYS A 332 -11.62 -11.81 19.76
C LYS A 332 -11.09 -11.01 20.95
N VAL A 333 -10.87 -11.66 22.10
CA VAL A 333 -10.43 -11.02 23.35
C VAL A 333 -9.11 -10.27 23.15
N PHE A 334 -8.10 -10.94 22.57
CA PHE A 334 -6.80 -10.32 22.34
C PHE A 334 -6.89 -9.10 21.42
N SER A 335 -7.63 -9.21 20.31
CA SER A 335 -7.74 -8.10 19.34
C SER A 335 -8.48 -6.89 19.91
N THR A 336 -9.53 -7.12 20.71
CA THR A 336 -10.31 -6.07 21.37
C THR A 336 -9.46 -5.35 22.41
N MET A 337 -8.85 -6.10 23.34
CA MET A 337 -8.04 -5.50 24.40
C MET A 337 -6.79 -4.79 23.85
N LEU A 338 -6.14 -5.34 22.81
CA LEU A 338 -5.01 -4.67 22.16
C LEU A 338 -5.47 -3.37 21.48
N ALA A 339 -6.64 -3.37 20.87
CA ALA A 339 -7.20 -2.17 20.25
C ALA A 339 -7.49 -1.09 21.30
N GLU A 340 -8.19 -1.45 22.38
CA GLU A 340 -8.57 -0.53 23.46
C GLU A 340 -7.34 0.07 24.16
N GLN A 341 -6.35 -0.75 24.50
CA GLN A 341 -5.19 -0.30 25.26
C GLN A 341 -4.14 0.41 24.41
N PHE A 342 -3.97 0.01 23.14
CA PHE A 342 -2.85 0.47 22.33
C PHE A 342 -3.27 1.13 21.02
N ALA A 343 -4.19 0.54 20.26
CA ALA A 343 -4.56 1.11 18.95
C ALA A 343 -5.43 2.38 19.04
N SER A 344 -6.06 2.63 20.19
CA SER A 344 -6.80 3.86 20.50
C SER A 344 -5.90 5.09 20.55
N SER A 345 -4.64 4.94 20.97
CA SER A 345 -3.68 6.05 21.03
C SER A 345 -3.09 6.36 19.66
N SER A 346 -3.20 7.62 19.23
CA SER A 346 -2.53 8.11 18.01
C SER A 346 -1.00 8.02 18.08
N SER A 347 -0.40 7.88 19.27
CA SER A 347 1.04 7.63 19.41
C SER A 347 1.43 6.18 19.10
N SER A 348 0.51 5.23 19.09
CA SER A 348 0.88 3.82 18.96
C SER A 348 1.14 3.41 17.51
N THR A 349 2.17 2.57 17.32
CA THR A 349 2.34 1.81 16.07
C THR A 349 1.18 0.87 15.72
N TYR A 350 0.28 0.53 16.65
CA TYR A 350 -0.93 -0.25 16.37
C TYR A 350 -2.11 0.61 15.93
N ASN A 351 -2.07 1.93 16.10
CA ASN A 351 -3.10 2.80 15.58
C ASN A 351 -3.09 2.78 14.05
N ILE A 352 -4.27 2.56 13.46
CA ILE A 352 -4.45 2.31 12.03
C ILE A 352 -3.97 3.52 11.21
N GLU A 353 -4.50 4.69 11.54
CA GLU A 353 -4.27 5.93 10.82
C GLU A 353 -2.80 6.36 10.96
N THR A 354 -2.27 6.38 12.19
CA THR A 354 -0.85 6.68 12.45
C THR A 354 0.08 5.76 11.67
N ASN A 355 -0.16 4.44 11.71
CA ASN A 355 0.71 3.49 11.04
C ASN A 355 0.67 3.65 9.52
N VAL A 356 -0.52 3.83 8.94
CA VAL A 356 -0.69 4.06 7.50
C VAL A 356 -0.01 5.35 7.06
N LEU A 357 -0.22 6.46 7.77
CA LEU A 357 0.36 7.77 7.42
C LEU A 357 1.89 7.76 7.54
N ALA A 358 2.43 7.26 8.65
CA ALA A 358 3.87 7.16 8.87
C ALA A 358 4.54 6.25 7.81
N SER A 359 3.91 5.11 7.51
CA SER A 359 4.39 4.20 6.47
C SER A 359 4.34 4.82 5.07
N THR A 360 3.29 5.56 4.77
CA THR A 360 3.15 6.24 3.48
C THR A 360 4.15 7.38 3.33
N LEU A 361 4.45 8.13 4.40
CA LEU A 361 5.52 9.12 4.40
C LEU A 361 6.86 8.47 4.01
N LEU A 362 7.20 7.34 4.62
CA LEU A 362 8.44 6.62 4.32
C LEU A 362 8.47 6.09 2.87
N PHE A 363 7.37 5.49 2.41
CA PHE A 363 7.27 5.03 1.02
C PHE A 363 7.38 6.19 0.01
N SER A 364 6.68 7.29 0.28
CA SER A 364 6.71 8.51 -0.53
C SER A 364 8.10 9.13 -0.59
N HIS A 365 8.85 9.10 0.53
CA HIS A 365 10.24 9.50 0.56
C HIS A 365 11.09 8.67 -0.40
N TYR A 366 10.97 7.34 -0.38
CA TYR A 366 11.73 6.49 -1.29
C TYR A 366 11.28 6.59 -2.75
N TYR A 367 9.99 6.79 -2.99
CA TYR A 367 9.44 7.01 -4.33
C TYR A 367 9.99 8.28 -4.99
N ARG A 368 10.19 9.34 -4.19
CA ARG A 368 10.78 10.62 -4.63
C ARG A 368 12.27 10.74 -4.38
N TYR A 369 12.92 9.65 -3.95
CA TYR A 369 14.32 9.69 -3.57
C TYR A 369 15.20 10.07 -4.77
N GLN A 370 16.16 10.97 -4.53
CA GLN A 370 17.14 11.33 -5.55
C GLN A 370 18.21 10.25 -5.67
N TRP A 371 17.92 9.23 -6.47
CA TRP A 371 18.82 8.13 -6.78
C TRP A 371 20.04 8.68 -7.55
N ARG A 372 21.23 8.67 -6.95
CA ARG A 372 22.43 9.30 -7.55
C ARG A 372 23.70 8.46 -7.44
N LYS A 373 24.63 8.61 -8.40
CA LYS A 373 26.03 8.19 -8.32
C LYS A 373 26.88 9.46 -8.32
N ASN A 374 27.55 9.76 -7.20
CA ASN A 374 28.21 11.05 -6.98
C ASN A 374 27.25 12.21 -7.28
N LYS A 375 27.63 13.12 -8.20
CA LYS A 375 26.78 14.25 -8.64
C LYS A 375 25.75 13.89 -9.71
N LYS A 376 25.82 12.69 -10.32
CA LYS A 376 24.93 12.28 -11.42
C LYS A 376 23.66 11.62 -10.87
N ILE A 377 22.50 12.14 -11.25
CA ILE A 377 21.18 11.59 -10.88
C ILE A 377 20.76 10.54 -11.91
N PHE A 378 20.21 9.42 -11.43
CA PHE A 378 19.50 8.47 -12.27
C PHE A 378 18.08 9.00 -12.50
N GLU A 379 17.80 9.50 -13.70
CA GLU A 379 16.44 9.80 -14.10
C GLU A 379 15.67 8.49 -14.26
N LEU A 380 14.67 8.28 -13.41
CA LEU A 380 13.89 7.04 -13.36
C LEU A 380 12.43 7.35 -13.71
N SER A 381 11.84 6.47 -14.53
CA SER A 381 10.40 6.45 -14.79
C SER A 381 9.60 6.28 -13.49
N ALA A 382 8.33 6.72 -13.48
CA ALA A 382 7.45 6.55 -12.33
C ALA A 382 7.31 5.07 -11.90
N GLU A 383 7.22 4.18 -12.89
CA GLU A 383 7.16 2.73 -12.70
C GLU A 383 8.41 2.16 -12.03
N ALA A 384 9.60 2.57 -12.50
CA ALA A 384 10.86 2.15 -11.90
C ALA A 384 11.00 2.65 -10.45
N ARG A 385 10.51 3.87 -10.17
CA ARG A 385 10.49 4.43 -8.81
C ARG A 385 9.63 3.59 -7.86
N VAL A 386 8.49 3.05 -8.30
CA VAL A 386 7.66 2.16 -7.46
C VAL A 386 8.44 0.92 -7.03
N ILE A 387 9.12 0.26 -7.97
CA ILE A 387 9.91 -0.94 -7.69
C ILE A 387 11.04 -0.64 -6.69
N LEU A 388 11.77 0.44 -6.91
CA LEU A 388 12.88 0.84 -6.04
C LEU A 388 12.39 1.30 -4.66
N ALA A 389 11.29 2.04 -4.60
CA ALA A 389 10.69 2.48 -3.35
C ALA A 389 10.21 1.29 -2.51
N THR A 390 9.56 0.32 -3.15
CA THR A 390 9.11 -0.92 -2.51
C THR A 390 10.28 -1.70 -1.91
N ALA A 391 11.37 -1.81 -2.67
CA ALA A 391 12.56 -2.51 -2.19
C ALA A 391 13.28 -1.73 -1.07
N ALA A 392 13.36 -0.40 -1.18
CA ALA A 392 14.00 0.47 -0.20
C ALA A 392 13.19 0.59 1.09
N TYR A 393 11.86 0.51 1.02
CA TYR A 393 10.98 0.48 2.19
C TYR A 393 11.39 -0.62 3.17
N ASN A 394 11.75 -1.79 2.63
CA ASN A 394 12.14 -2.97 3.41
C ASN A 394 13.65 -3.09 3.69
N HIS A 395 14.49 -2.61 2.77
CA HIS A 395 15.95 -2.88 2.79
C HIS A 395 16.83 -1.63 2.82
N GLY A 396 16.22 -0.45 2.88
CA GLY A 396 16.89 0.84 2.83
C GLY A 396 17.36 1.26 1.43
N GLN A 397 17.63 2.55 1.29
CA GLN A 397 18.03 3.20 0.03
C GLN A 397 19.43 2.78 -0.45
N SER A 398 20.38 2.53 0.46
CA SER A 398 21.79 2.30 0.10
C SER A 398 21.98 1.09 -0.80
N GLY A 399 21.26 0.01 -0.52
CA GLY A 399 21.28 -1.20 -1.34
C GLY A 399 20.71 -0.96 -2.73
N MET A 400 19.59 -0.24 -2.84
CA MET A 400 18.97 0.08 -4.14
C MET A 400 19.81 1.06 -4.96
N ARG A 401 20.50 2.00 -4.31
CA ARG A 401 21.48 2.87 -4.96
C ARG A 401 22.63 2.06 -5.57
N ARG A 402 23.20 1.11 -4.82
CA ARG A 402 24.24 0.20 -5.36
C ARG A 402 23.72 -0.68 -6.49
N PHE A 403 22.46 -1.13 -6.41
CA PHE A 403 21.83 -1.89 -7.48
C PHE A 403 21.80 -1.09 -8.79
N LEU A 404 21.37 0.17 -8.77
CA LEU A 404 21.37 1.04 -9.95
C LEU A 404 22.77 1.31 -10.50
N ILE A 405 23.75 1.56 -9.63
CA ILE A 405 25.15 1.74 -10.03
C ILE A 405 25.66 0.48 -10.74
N ASN A 406 25.41 -0.70 -10.17
CA ASN A 406 25.82 -1.96 -10.77
C ASN A 406 25.12 -2.21 -12.11
N LEU A 407 23.83 -1.89 -12.24
CA LEU A 407 23.12 -1.97 -13.52
C LEU A 407 23.72 -1.03 -14.57
N SER A 408 24.11 0.19 -14.20
CA SER A 408 24.73 1.14 -15.13
C SER A 408 26.09 0.70 -15.65
N HIS A 409 26.83 -0.10 -14.87
CA HIS A 409 28.09 -0.71 -15.32
C HIS A 409 27.84 -1.96 -16.17
N GLU A 410 26.86 -2.78 -15.78
CA GLU A 410 26.52 -4.01 -16.50
C GLU A 410 25.85 -3.72 -17.85
N PHE A 411 25.07 -2.64 -17.95
CA PHE A 411 24.35 -2.21 -19.14
C PHE A 411 24.56 -0.71 -19.41
N PRO A 412 25.71 -0.31 -20.00
CA PRO A 412 26.04 1.11 -20.22
C PRO A 412 25.04 1.87 -21.11
N MET A 413 24.37 1.15 -22.02
CA MET A 413 23.36 1.71 -22.94
C MET A 413 21.93 1.71 -22.35
N LEU A 414 21.74 1.29 -21.10
CA LEU A 414 20.43 1.25 -20.47
C LEU A 414 19.93 2.67 -20.18
N ASN A 415 18.85 3.08 -20.83
CA ASN A 415 18.18 4.33 -20.52
C ASN A 415 17.24 4.17 -19.32
N PHE A 416 17.67 4.63 -18.15
CA PHE A 416 16.87 4.58 -16.92
C PHE A 416 15.58 5.43 -16.98
N LYS A 417 15.55 6.48 -17.82
CA LYS A 417 14.41 7.40 -17.93
C LYS A 417 13.19 6.70 -18.52
N THR A 418 13.41 5.80 -19.47
CA THR A 418 12.37 5.06 -20.19
C THR A 418 12.27 3.60 -19.75
N LEU A 419 12.92 3.24 -18.62
CA LEU A 419 12.91 1.88 -18.12
C LEU A 419 11.53 1.51 -17.56
N SER A 420 10.80 0.64 -18.27
CA SER A 420 9.50 0.14 -17.84
C SER A 420 9.59 -0.73 -16.59
N ALA A 421 8.48 -0.88 -15.86
CA ALA A 421 8.41 -1.83 -14.75
C ALA A 421 8.77 -3.26 -15.21
N LYS A 422 8.25 -3.68 -16.37
CA LYS A 422 8.50 -5.01 -16.95
C LYS A 422 9.99 -5.28 -17.16
N LYS A 423 10.71 -4.33 -17.80
CA LYS A 423 12.16 -4.45 -18.01
C LYS A 423 12.93 -4.44 -16.69
N LEU A 424 12.58 -3.54 -15.77
CA LEU A 424 13.25 -3.49 -14.47
C LEU A 424 13.04 -4.78 -13.66
N ARG A 425 11.85 -5.40 -13.73
CA ARG A 425 11.56 -6.69 -13.09
C ARG A 425 12.47 -7.81 -13.59
N ILE A 426 12.77 -7.85 -14.88
CA ILE A 426 13.74 -8.79 -15.48
C ILE A 426 15.15 -8.53 -14.92
N LEU A 427 15.51 -7.26 -14.73
CA LEU A 427 16.78 -6.87 -14.15
C LEU A 427 16.88 -7.16 -12.65
N PHE A 428 15.76 -7.17 -11.92
CA PHE A 428 15.64 -7.35 -10.47
C PHE A 428 15.82 -8.81 -10.01
N THR A 429 16.98 -9.39 -10.34
CA THR A 429 17.31 -10.79 -10.03
C THR A 429 17.95 -10.94 -8.64
N THR A 430 17.80 -12.12 -8.02
CA THR A 430 18.44 -12.45 -6.75
C THR A 430 19.96 -12.30 -6.81
N ARG A 431 20.59 -12.64 -7.94
CA ARG A 431 22.05 -12.45 -8.16
C ARG A 431 22.46 -10.98 -8.07
N ARG A 432 21.75 -10.09 -8.79
CA ARG A 432 22.08 -8.64 -8.78
C ARG A 432 21.76 -8.01 -7.42
N LEU A 433 20.66 -8.41 -6.80
CA LEU A 433 20.31 -7.98 -5.45
C LEU A 433 21.31 -8.47 -4.41
N SER A 434 21.84 -9.69 -4.52
CA SER A 434 22.87 -10.21 -3.61
C SER A 434 24.11 -9.31 -3.62
N ARG A 435 24.57 -8.92 -4.82
CA ARG A 435 25.71 -7.99 -5.00
C ARG A 435 25.42 -6.60 -4.43
N ALA A 436 24.17 -6.13 -4.54
CA ALA A 436 23.79 -4.79 -4.15
C ALA A 436 23.46 -4.65 -2.66
N LEU A 437 22.74 -5.60 -2.07
CA LEU A 437 22.29 -5.58 -0.69
C LEU A 437 23.37 -6.05 0.28
N GLN A 438 24.23 -7.00 -0.14
CA GLN A 438 25.27 -7.61 0.71
C GLN A 438 24.70 -8.17 2.02
N ARG A 439 23.58 -8.90 1.91
CA ARG A 439 22.85 -9.52 3.02
C ARG A 439 22.77 -11.03 2.82
N PRO A 440 22.48 -11.80 3.88
CA PRO A 440 22.25 -13.23 3.76
C PRO A 440 21.20 -13.57 2.69
N PHE A 441 21.41 -14.68 1.97
CA PHE A 441 20.62 -15.03 0.79
C PHE A 441 19.11 -15.10 1.06
N TYR A 442 18.69 -15.51 2.26
CA TYR A 442 17.26 -15.52 2.62
C TYR A 442 16.63 -14.12 2.60
N LYS A 443 17.35 -13.07 3.04
CA LYS A 443 16.92 -11.67 2.95
C LYS A 443 16.88 -11.18 1.50
N ILE A 444 17.81 -11.65 0.66
CA ILE A 444 17.80 -11.35 -0.78
C ILE A 444 16.57 -11.95 -1.48
N ARG A 445 16.24 -13.20 -1.15
CA ARG A 445 15.04 -13.87 -1.65
C ARG A 445 13.77 -13.18 -1.17
N GLU A 446 13.74 -12.77 0.10
CA GLU A 446 12.64 -11.98 0.68
C GLU A 446 12.42 -10.69 -0.11
N ALA A 447 13.48 -9.88 -0.30
CA ALA A 447 13.43 -8.64 -1.08
C ALA A 447 12.84 -8.83 -2.48
N SER A 448 13.40 -9.80 -3.22
CA SER A 448 12.98 -10.09 -4.60
C SER A 448 11.52 -10.56 -4.66
N ARG A 449 11.13 -11.44 -3.73
CA ARG A 449 9.77 -11.96 -3.65
C ARG A 449 8.76 -10.86 -3.29
N HIS A 450 9.11 -9.99 -2.35
CA HIS A 450 8.27 -8.91 -1.88
C HIS A 450 7.92 -7.96 -3.03
N VAL A 451 8.92 -7.44 -3.73
CA VAL A 451 8.74 -6.58 -4.91
C VAL A 451 7.89 -7.27 -5.97
N ARG A 452 8.15 -8.55 -6.26
CA ARG A 452 7.35 -9.29 -7.26
C ARG A 452 5.89 -9.41 -6.87
N HIS A 453 5.59 -9.71 -5.61
CA HIS A 453 4.20 -9.81 -5.12
C HIS A 453 3.47 -8.47 -5.21
N ILE A 454 4.10 -7.39 -4.78
CA ILE A 454 3.50 -6.04 -4.86
C ILE A 454 3.23 -5.67 -6.30
N MET A 455 4.20 -5.84 -7.19
CA MET A 455 3.99 -5.51 -8.59
C MET A 455 3.00 -6.45 -9.29
N ASN A 456 2.89 -7.73 -8.89
CA ASN A 456 1.86 -8.65 -9.44
C ASN A 456 0.45 -8.25 -8.98
N CYS A 457 0.34 -7.70 -7.78
CA CYS A 457 -0.88 -7.15 -7.23
C CYS A 457 -1.23 -5.80 -7.89
N ALA A 458 -0.26 -4.91 -8.11
CA ALA A 458 -0.49 -3.55 -8.58
C ALA A 458 -0.62 -3.44 -10.11
N GLU A 459 0.14 -4.23 -10.88
CA GLU A 459 0.16 -4.17 -12.34
C GLU A 459 -0.95 -5.02 -12.98
N LYS A 460 -1.40 -4.59 -14.16
CA LYS A 460 -2.25 -5.39 -15.05
C LYS A 460 -1.46 -6.62 -15.53
N SER A 461 -2.13 -7.76 -15.62
CA SER A 461 -1.48 -8.98 -16.13
C SER A 461 -1.17 -8.80 -17.62
N PRO A 462 0.10 -8.96 -18.05
CA PRO A 462 0.44 -8.89 -19.48
C PRO A 462 -0.08 -10.10 -20.28
N LEU A 463 -0.71 -11.08 -19.64
CA LEU A 463 -1.31 -12.25 -20.29
C LEU A 463 -2.77 -12.04 -20.72
N LEU A 464 -3.36 -10.88 -20.42
CA LEU A 464 -4.77 -10.57 -20.70
C LEU A 464 -4.95 -9.21 -21.39
N SER A 465 -3.88 -8.62 -21.91
CA SER A 465 -3.88 -7.35 -22.64
C SER A 465 -3.47 -7.51 -24.09
#